data_AF-A0A6A5HJF9-F1
#
_entry.id   AF-A0A6A5HJF9-F1
#
_cell.length_a   1.000
_cell.length_b   1.000
_cell.length_c   1.000
_cell.angle_alpha   90.00
_cell.angle_beta   90.00
_cell.angle_gamma   90.00
#
_symmetry.space_group_name_H-M   'P 1'
#
loop_
_entity.id
_entity.type
_entity.pdbx_description
1 polymer ?
#
loop_
_entity_poly.entity_id
_entity_poly.type
_entity_poly.pdbx_seq_one_letter_code
_entity_poly.pdbx_strand_id
1 'polypeptide(L)'
;MIFSINKGEYTIWLPIYTLNDNTYDSVFYRGLLIIELFLSIVTFLVIATTAYIIITTRAFHTNMNSLFAYFVLSWISSAIGRSMLTPYLIGSWKAGNISNDYRSWWTDDVEEMTPINSIREAWPLFVGGFFTWYYMFVMTTCLFAMSIERVFACYFIGNYENTSRLYLLFFLFLFHQFIILTVLYLVFFNRINFVTTVTFFLILNVVAMFLFYGNRQYNLKIIRKFKREPLESGKHHTLPVRFQAKENVRVFNVSGW
;
A
#
# COMPACT_ATOMS: atom_id res chain seq x y z
N MET A 1 -6.42 18.23 -2.10
CA MET A 1 -7.34 19.34 -1.80
C MET A 1 -7.76 19.28 -0.35
N ILE A 2 -7.77 20.42 0.33
CA ILE A 2 -8.21 20.52 1.74
C ILE A 2 -9.61 21.12 1.78
N PHE A 3 -10.51 20.44 2.50
CA PHE A 3 -11.88 20.83 2.73
C PHE A 3 -12.03 21.42 4.13
N SER A 4 -12.62 22.62 4.22
CA SER A 4 -13.02 23.24 5.48
C SER A 4 -14.47 22.87 5.76
N ILE A 5 -14.72 22.15 6.86
CA ILE A 5 -16.06 21.65 7.17
C ILE A 5 -16.68 22.42 8.32
N ASN A 6 -17.97 22.71 8.19
CA ASN A 6 -18.76 23.48 9.16
C ASN A 6 -18.09 24.81 9.53
N LYS A 7 -17.73 25.60 8.50
CA LYS A 7 -17.05 26.92 8.65
C LYS A 7 -15.72 26.85 9.41
N GLY A 8 -14.97 25.77 9.27
CA GLY A 8 -13.60 25.65 9.80
C GLY A 8 -13.49 24.98 11.16
N GLU A 9 -14.53 24.31 11.66
CA GLU A 9 -14.42 23.48 12.88
C GLU A 9 -13.38 22.37 12.73
N TYR A 10 -13.28 21.78 11.54
CA TYR A 10 -12.24 20.82 11.20
C TYR A 10 -11.97 20.78 9.70
N THR A 11 -10.75 20.37 9.36
CA THR A 11 -10.26 20.28 7.99
C THR A 11 -10.06 18.82 7.58
N ILE A 12 -10.46 18.47 6.36
CA ILE A 12 -10.20 17.15 5.77
C ILE A 12 -9.35 17.29 4.53
N TRP A 13 -8.30 16.49 4.43
CA TRP A 13 -7.40 16.49 3.27
C TRP A 13 -7.59 15.24 2.40
N LEU A 14 -8.02 15.46 1.15
CA LEU A 14 -8.26 14.40 0.17
C LEU A 14 -7.22 14.43 -0.95
N PRO A 15 -6.87 13.27 -1.55
CA PRO A 15 -5.86 13.15 -2.59
C PRO A 15 -6.45 13.47 -3.98
N ILE A 16 -7.10 14.63 -4.10
CA ILE A 16 -7.69 15.15 -5.34
C ILE A 16 -7.18 16.57 -5.60
N TYR A 17 -7.14 16.97 -6.87
CA TYR A 17 -6.62 18.28 -7.31
C TYR A 17 -7.66 19.14 -8.03
N THR A 18 -8.72 18.53 -8.56
CA THR A 18 -9.80 19.17 -9.30
C THR A 18 -11.16 18.79 -8.72
N LEU A 19 -12.14 19.69 -8.85
CA LEU A 19 -13.57 19.43 -8.66
C LEU A 19 -14.34 20.12 -9.78
N ASN A 20 -15.41 19.47 -10.24
CA ASN A 20 -16.29 19.98 -11.30
C ASN A 20 -15.53 20.50 -12.52
N ASP A 21 -14.53 19.76 -13.01
CA ASP A 21 -13.68 20.27 -14.08
C ASP A 21 -14.40 20.16 -15.43
N ASN A 22 -14.77 21.30 -16.03
CA ASN A 22 -15.47 21.35 -17.32
C ASN A 22 -14.65 20.76 -18.47
N THR A 23 -13.34 20.54 -18.28
CA THR A 23 -12.50 19.88 -19.28
C THR A 23 -13.00 18.45 -19.58
N TYR A 24 -13.66 17.79 -18.62
CA TYR A 24 -14.23 16.44 -18.81
C TYR A 24 -15.46 16.39 -19.74
N ASP A 25 -16.03 17.54 -20.12
CA ASP A 25 -17.13 17.59 -21.08
C ASP A 25 -16.69 17.40 -22.53
N SER A 26 -15.40 17.54 -22.81
CA SER A 26 -14.87 17.29 -24.15
C SER A 26 -14.98 15.81 -24.52
N VAL A 27 -15.34 15.52 -25.78
CA VAL A 27 -15.48 14.15 -26.32
C VAL A 27 -14.21 13.33 -26.11
N PHE A 28 -13.04 13.98 -26.17
CA PHE A 28 -11.75 13.34 -25.94
C PHE A 28 -11.60 12.83 -24.50
N TYR A 29 -11.89 13.67 -23.49
CA TYR A 29 -11.79 13.28 -22.08
C TYR A 29 -12.86 12.25 -21.69
N ARG A 30 -14.06 12.33 -22.27
CA ARG A 30 -15.08 11.27 -22.11
C ARG A 30 -14.58 9.93 -22.67
N GLY A 31 -13.91 9.94 -23.83
CA GLY A 31 -13.24 8.77 -24.38
C GLY A 31 -12.18 8.19 -23.44
N LEU A 32 -11.35 9.04 -22.84
CA LEU A 32 -10.34 8.61 -21.86
C LEU A 32 -10.95 7.96 -20.62
N LEU A 33 -12.08 8.46 -20.11
CA LEU A 33 -12.79 7.86 -18.98
C LEU A 33 -13.32 6.46 -19.28
N ILE A 34 -13.82 6.24 -20.51
CA ILE A 34 -14.26 4.91 -20.95
C ILE A 34 -13.07 3.94 -21.03
N ILE A 35 -11.93 4.43 -21.54
CA ILE A 35 -10.68 3.63 -21.57
C ILE A 35 -10.19 3.34 -20.16
N GLU A 36 -10.20 4.31 -19.23
CA GLU A 36 -9.86 4.12 -17.81
C GLU A 36 -10.75 3.04 -17.17
N LEU A 37 -12.06 3.07 -17.44
CA LEU A 37 -13.00 2.05 -16.96
C LEU A 37 -12.66 0.66 -17.51
N PHE A 38 -12.41 0.54 -18.81
CA PHE A 38 -12.04 -0.72 -19.43
C PHE A 38 -10.74 -1.29 -18.85
N LEU A 39 -9.71 -0.44 -18.73
CA LEU A 39 -8.43 -0.82 -18.12
C LEU A 39 -8.60 -1.24 -16.65
N SER A 40 -9.47 -0.57 -15.90
CA SER A 40 -9.79 -0.93 -14.52
C SER A 40 -10.42 -2.33 -14.44
N ILE A 41 -11.34 -2.68 -15.33
CA ILE A 41 -11.95 -4.02 -15.41
C ILE A 41 -10.88 -5.09 -15.72
N VAL A 42 -10.02 -4.84 -16.71
CA VAL A 42 -8.91 -5.76 -17.05
C VAL A 42 -7.97 -5.92 -15.86
N THR A 43 -7.64 -4.83 -15.18
CA THR A 43 -6.77 -4.83 -14.00
C THR A 43 -7.38 -5.65 -12.87
N PHE A 44 -8.68 -5.52 -12.62
CA PHE A 44 -9.40 -6.33 -11.64
C PHE A 44 -9.29 -7.84 -11.95
N LEU A 45 -9.47 -8.24 -13.21
CA LEU A 45 -9.33 -9.64 -13.62
C LEU A 45 -7.90 -10.16 -13.41
N VAL A 46 -6.88 -9.37 -13.76
CA VAL A 46 -5.47 -9.72 -13.55
C VAL A 46 -5.15 -9.84 -12.05
N ILE A 47 -5.68 -8.95 -11.22
CA ILE A 47 -5.47 -8.98 -9.78
C ILE A 47 -6.14 -10.20 -9.14
N ALA A 48 -7.38 -10.49 -9.50
CA ALA A 48 -8.09 -11.65 -8.99
C ALA A 48 -7.39 -12.97 -9.36
N THR A 49 -6.96 -13.11 -10.62
CA THR A 49 -6.20 -14.28 -11.09
C THR A 49 -4.83 -14.37 -10.41
N THR A 50 -4.12 -13.26 -10.27
CA THR A 50 -2.81 -13.22 -9.58
C THR A 50 -2.95 -13.61 -8.11
N ALA A 51 -3.94 -13.06 -7.40
CA ALA A 51 -4.21 -13.42 -6.00
C ALA A 51 -4.56 -14.90 -5.86
N TYR A 52 -5.38 -15.44 -6.75
CA TYR A 52 -5.71 -16.87 -6.79
C TYR A 52 -4.45 -17.73 -6.99
N ILE A 53 -3.59 -17.39 -7.94
CA ILE A 53 -2.33 -18.10 -8.20
C ILE A 53 -1.39 -18.04 -6.99
N ILE A 54 -1.25 -16.87 -6.33
CA ILE A 54 -0.39 -16.72 -5.16
C ILE A 54 -0.87 -17.59 -3.99
N ILE A 55 -2.18 -17.64 -3.76
CA ILE A 55 -2.76 -18.43 -2.66
C ILE A 55 -2.66 -19.93 -2.93
N THR A 56 -2.83 -20.35 -4.19
CA THR A 56 -2.81 -21.78 -4.58
C THR A 56 -1.39 -22.32 -4.78
N THR A 57 -0.48 -21.51 -5.31
CA THR A 57 0.89 -21.91 -5.61
C THR A 57 1.78 -21.70 -4.39
N ARG A 58 2.28 -22.77 -3.77
CA ARG A 58 3.26 -22.72 -2.67
C ARG A 58 4.67 -22.41 -3.18
N ALA A 59 4.84 -21.27 -3.85
CA ALA A 59 6.14 -20.80 -4.32
C ALA A 59 7.04 -20.31 -3.17
N PHE A 60 6.42 -19.70 -2.14
CA PHE A 60 7.07 -19.26 -0.91
C PHE A 60 6.33 -19.81 0.31
N HIS A 61 6.92 -19.66 1.49
CA HIS A 61 6.25 -19.95 2.76
C HIS A 61 4.90 -19.23 2.86
N THR A 62 3.88 -19.90 3.42
CA THR A 62 2.48 -19.43 3.47
C THR A 62 2.34 -17.99 3.96
N ASN A 63 3.13 -17.60 4.97
CA ASN A 63 3.11 -16.23 5.51
C ASN A 63 3.43 -15.16 4.44
N MET A 64 4.43 -15.40 3.60
CA MET A 64 4.84 -14.47 2.55
C MET A 64 3.80 -14.39 1.44
N ASN A 65 3.28 -15.55 1.02
CA ASN A 65 2.21 -15.62 0.02
C ASN A 65 0.97 -14.86 0.50
N SER A 66 0.58 -15.00 1.76
CA SER A 66 -0.54 -14.26 2.33
C SER A 66 -0.31 -12.74 2.34
N LEU A 67 0.90 -12.27 2.65
CA LEU A 67 1.23 -10.84 2.56
C LEU A 67 1.17 -10.32 1.13
N PHE A 68 1.75 -11.06 0.17
CA PHE A 68 1.67 -10.68 -1.24
C PHE A 68 0.23 -10.63 -1.74
N ALA A 69 -0.58 -11.63 -1.40
CA ALA A 69 -2.00 -11.64 -1.75
C ALA A 69 -2.73 -10.42 -1.17
N TYR A 70 -2.44 -10.06 0.08
CA TYR A 70 -2.99 -8.85 0.70
C TYR A 70 -2.62 -7.57 -0.08
N PHE A 71 -1.35 -7.37 -0.43
CA PHE A 71 -0.93 -6.19 -1.18
C PHE A 71 -1.56 -6.13 -2.57
N VAL A 72 -1.65 -7.26 -3.27
CA VAL A 72 -2.30 -7.35 -4.59
C VAL A 72 -3.80 -7.03 -4.48
N LEU A 73 -4.50 -7.60 -3.49
CA LEU A 73 -5.92 -7.35 -3.25
C LEU A 73 -6.22 -5.93 -2.75
N SER A 74 -5.26 -5.25 -2.15
CA SER A 74 -5.43 -3.86 -1.65
C SER A 74 -5.83 -2.88 -2.75
N TRP A 75 -5.54 -3.18 -4.02
CA TRP A 75 -5.98 -2.39 -5.16
C TRP A 75 -7.51 -2.27 -5.27
N ILE A 76 -8.27 -3.24 -4.75
CA ILE A 76 -9.74 -3.17 -4.71
C ILE A 76 -10.19 -1.93 -3.92
N SER A 77 -9.49 -1.58 -2.83
CA SER A 77 -9.75 -0.34 -2.09
C SER A 77 -9.53 0.90 -2.96
N SER A 78 -8.48 0.91 -3.79
CA SER A 78 -8.27 1.98 -4.77
C SER A 78 -9.39 2.07 -5.79
N ALA A 79 -9.86 0.93 -6.31
CA ALA A 79 -10.93 0.88 -7.30
C ALA A 79 -12.25 1.42 -6.74
N ILE A 80 -12.60 1.05 -5.50
CA ILE A 80 -13.74 1.62 -4.77
C ILE A 80 -13.54 3.12 -4.60
N GLY A 81 -12.38 3.54 -4.10
CA GLY A 81 -12.06 4.94 -3.86
C GLY A 81 -12.21 5.80 -5.11
N ARG A 82 -11.61 5.35 -6.22
CA ARG A 82 -11.67 6.02 -7.51
C ARG A 82 -13.09 6.11 -8.05
N SER A 83 -13.85 5.02 -7.99
CA SER A 83 -15.24 4.98 -8.47
C SER A 83 -16.13 5.98 -7.73
N MET A 84 -15.89 6.21 -6.44
CA MET A 84 -16.66 7.17 -5.64
C MET A 84 -16.20 8.63 -5.86
N LEU A 85 -14.93 8.86 -6.20
CA LEU A 85 -14.37 10.19 -6.48
C LEU A 85 -14.74 10.70 -7.88
N THR A 86 -14.71 9.84 -8.90
CA THR A 86 -14.87 10.21 -10.31
C THR A 86 -16.13 11.06 -10.61
N PRO A 87 -17.33 10.77 -10.05
CA PRO A 87 -18.52 11.60 -10.27
C PRO A 87 -18.35 13.07 -9.84
N TYR A 88 -17.56 13.33 -8.81
CA TYR A 88 -17.27 14.68 -8.31
C TYR A 88 -16.17 15.38 -9.12
N LEU A 89 -15.21 14.63 -9.65
CA LEU A 89 -14.16 15.16 -10.52
C LEU A 89 -14.75 15.66 -11.86
N ILE A 90 -15.66 14.88 -12.44
CA ILE A 90 -16.36 15.20 -13.69
C ILE A 90 -17.39 16.32 -13.50
N GLY A 91 -17.84 16.55 -12.26
CA GLY A 91 -18.91 17.51 -11.96
C GLY A 91 -20.32 16.99 -12.21
N SER A 92 -20.48 15.67 -12.39
CA SER A 92 -21.80 15.03 -12.42
C SER A 92 -22.50 15.15 -11.06
N TRP A 93 -21.74 14.99 -9.98
CA TRP A 93 -22.20 15.21 -8.60
C TRP A 93 -21.49 16.43 -8.03
N LYS A 94 -22.24 17.37 -7.47
CA LYS A 94 -21.70 18.59 -6.86
C LYS A 94 -21.55 18.40 -5.36
N ALA A 95 -20.39 18.76 -4.84
CA ALA A 95 -20.16 18.80 -3.40
C ALA A 95 -20.64 20.17 -2.86
N GLY A 96 -21.84 20.19 -2.25
CA GLY A 96 -22.43 21.41 -1.72
C GLY A 96 -22.74 22.46 -2.80
N ASN A 97 -22.56 23.74 -2.45
CA ASN A 97 -22.84 24.90 -3.32
C ASN A 97 -21.66 25.30 -4.25
N ILE A 98 -20.69 24.40 -4.46
CA ILE A 98 -19.52 24.68 -5.30
C ILE A 98 -19.94 24.49 -6.76
N SER A 99 -20.23 25.59 -7.46
CA SER A 99 -20.68 25.58 -8.86
C SER A 99 -19.55 25.73 -9.88
N ASN A 100 -18.40 26.22 -9.45
CA ASN A 100 -17.30 26.60 -10.34
C ASN A 100 -16.20 25.54 -10.34
N ASP A 101 -15.45 25.48 -11.44
CA ASP A 101 -14.24 24.67 -11.59
C ASP A 101 -13.24 25.06 -10.50
N TYR A 102 -12.92 24.09 -9.65
CA TYR A 102 -12.05 24.34 -8.51
C TYR A 102 -10.79 23.49 -8.60
N ARG A 103 -9.63 24.15 -8.52
CA ARG A 103 -8.31 23.52 -8.63
C ARG A 103 -7.46 23.92 -7.44
N SER A 104 -7.21 22.96 -6.54
CA SER A 104 -6.37 23.18 -5.36
C SER A 104 -5.81 21.85 -4.85
N TRP A 105 -4.52 21.83 -4.51
CA TRP A 105 -3.83 20.62 -4.02
C TRP A 105 -3.63 20.64 -2.51
N TRP A 106 -2.90 21.64 -2.00
CA TRP A 106 -2.61 21.86 -0.58
C TRP A 106 -2.41 23.38 -0.38
N THR A 107 -3.09 23.97 0.59
CA THR A 107 -2.98 25.40 0.95
C THR A 107 -3.07 25.53 2.47
N ASP A 108 -2.31 26.45 3.06
CA ASP A 108 -2.37 26.77 4.48
C ASP A 108 -3.45 27.82 4.78
N ASP A 109 -3.94 28.53 3.75
CA ASP A 109 -4.91 29.61 3.90
C ASP A 109 -6.34 29.06 3.98
N VAL A 110 -7.00 29.30 5.12
CA VAL A 110 -8.36 28.79 5.41
C VAL A 110 -9.40 29.36 4.43
N GLU A 111 -9.16 30.56 3.91
CA GLU A 111 -10.04 31.21 2.92
C GLU A 111 -9.93 30.58 1.53
N GLU A 112 -8.80 29.94 1.22
CA GLU A 112 -8.57 29.17 -0.01
C GLU A 112 -8.98 27.70 0.13
N MET A 113 -9.51 27.27 1.28
CA MET A 113 -10.01 25.90 1.45
C MET A 113 -11.43 25.77 0.91
N THR A 114 -11.75 24.64 0.28
CA THR A 114 -13.11 24.40 -0.23
C THR A 114 -14.09 24.27 0.94
N PRO A 115 -15.07 25.18 1.08
CA PRO A 115 -16.02 25.14 2.19
C PRO A 115 -17.12 24.11 1.90
N ILE A 116 -17.37 23.21 2.85
CA ILE A 116 -18.50 22.27 2.82
C ILE A 116 -19.29 22.37 4.12
N ASN A 117 -20.61 22.47 4.00
CA ASN A 117 -21.50 22.61 5.15
C ASN A 117 -21.55 21.33 6.00
N SER A 118 -21.57 20.16 5.35
CA SER A 118 -21.60 18.87 6.04
C SER A 118 -20.96 17.75 5.23
N ILE A 119 -20.24 16.85 5.91
CA ILE A 119 -19.72 15.59 5.31
C ILE A 119 -20.84 14.80 4.64
N ARG A 120 -22.05 14.82 5.21
CA ARG A 120 -23.17 13.99 4.74
C ARG A 120 -23.61 14.32 3.31
N GLU A 121 -23.46 15.58 2.90
CA GLU A 121 -23.83 16.03 1.55
C GLU A 121 -22.93 15.42 0.47
N ALA A 122 -21.66 15.21 0.78
CA ALA A 122 -20.66 14.65 -0.14
C ALA A 122 -19.97 13.41 0.46
N TRP A 123 -20.70 12.58 1.22
CA TRP A 123 -20.11 11.43 1.90
C TRP A 123 -19.33 10.48 0.98
N PRO A 124 -19.72 10.23 -0.29
CA PRO A 124 -18.97 9.35 -1.17
C PRO A 124 -17.60 9.94 -1.56
N LEU A 125 -17.48 11.28 -1.64
CA LEU A 125 -16.21 11.96 -1.91
C LEU A 125 -15.21 11.69 -0.78
N PHE A 126 -15.65 11.81 0.47
CA PHE A 126 -14.81 11.60 1.65
C PHE A 126 -14.43 10.14 1.84
N VAL A 127 -15.38 9.22 1.70
CA VAL A 127 -15.12 7.77 1.74
C VAL A 127 -14.20 7.37 0.60
N GLY A 128 -14.41 7.92 -0.60
CA GLY A 128 -13.58 7.66 -1.76
C GLY A 128 -12.13 8.08 -1.54
N GLY A 129 -11.92 9.31 -1.07
CA GLY A 129 -10.59 9.82 -0.75
C GLY A 129 -9.91 9.09 0.41
N PHE A 130 -10.67 8.64 1.41
CA PHE A 130 -10.14 7.80 2.50
C PHE A 130 -9.58 6.47 1.95
N PHE A 131 -10.32 5.78 1.09
CA PHE A 131 -9.86 4.53 0.48
C PHE A 131 -8.66 4.73 -0.45
N THR A 132 -8.62 5.84 -1.19
CA THR A 132 -7.46 6.19 -2.03
C THR A 132 -6.21 6.42 -1.17
N TRP A 133 -6.31 7.18 -0.07
CA TRP A 133 -5.19 7.36 0.85
C TRP A 133 -4.76 6.04 1.49
N TYR A 134 -5.71 5.23 1.96
CA TYR A 134 -5.44 3.91 2.52
C TYR A 134 -4.61 3.05 1.56
N TYR A 135 -5.05 2.94 0.31
CA TYR A 135 -4.32 2.18 -0.71
C TYR A 135 -2.91 2.73 -0.96
N MET A 136 -2.75 4.05 -1.09
CA MET A 136 -1.44 4.68 -1.28
C MET A 136 -0.47 4.32 -0.14
N PHE A 137 -0.94 4.34 1.10
CA PHE A 137 -0.11 4.02 2.26
C PHE A 137 0.22 2.53 2.37
N VAL A 138 -0.74 1.65 2.07
CA VAL A 138 -0.50 0.20 1.97
C VAL A 138 0.60 -0.10 0.97
N MET A 139 0.50 0.46 -0.25
CA MET A 139 1.49 0.23 -1.30
C MET A 139 2.85 0.84 -0.96
N THR A 140 2.88 2.03 -0.36
CA THR A 140 4.15 2.68 -0.01
C THR A 140 4.90 1.95 1.11
N THR A 141 4.18 1.23 1.98
CA THR A 141 4.78 0.49 3.11
C THR A 141 4.91 -1.01 2.86
N CYS A 142 4.58 -1.49 1.66
CA CYS A 142 4.62 -2.93 1.34
C CYS A 142 6.03 -3.52 1.49
N LEU A 143 7.05 -2.83 0.97
CA LEU A 143 8.45 -3.26 1.06
C LEU A 143 8.93 -3.36 2.52
N PHE A 144 8.48 -2.43 3.36
CA PHE A 144 8.80 -2.44 4.78
C PHE A 144 8.21 -3.67 5.49
N ALA A 145 6.91 -3.94 5.32
CA ALA A 145 6.26 -5.11 5.90
C ALA A 145 6.88 -6.43 5.40
N MET A 146 7.17 -6.51 4.11
CA MET A 146 7.88 -7.63 3.48
C MET A 146 9.27 -7.84 4.07
N SER A 147 10.02 -6.76 4.32
CA SER A 147 11.36 -6.84 4.89
C SER A 147 11.36 -7.39 6.32
N ILE A 148 10.36 -7.02 7.14
CA ILE A 148 10.21 -7.53 8.50
C ILE A 148 9.87 -9.02 8.49
N GLU A 149 8.96 -9.46 7.62
CA GLU A 149 8.65 -10.89 7.49
C GLU A 149 9.90 -11.70 7.12
N ARG A 150 10.75 -11.17 6.22
CA ARG A 150 12.04 -11.78 5.89
C ARG A 150 13.02 -11.79 7.06
N VAL A 151 13.03 -10.77 7.94
CA VAL A 151 13.83 -10.79 9.18
C VAL A 151 13.39 -11.93 10.10
N PHE A 152 12.08 -12.11 10.30
CA PHE A 152 11.56 -13.22 11.10
C PHE A 152 11.92 -14.58 10.50
N ALA A 153 11.82 -14.73 9.19
CA ALA A 153 12.25 -15.92 8.47
C ALA A 153 13.76 -16.21 8.65
N CYS A 154 14.60 -15.17 8.67
CA CYS A 154 16.05 -15.32 8.90
C CYS A 154 16.38 -15.66 10.36
N TYR A 155 15.68 -15.03 11.31
CA TYR A 155 15.87 -15.28 12.74
C TYR A 155 15.47 -16.71 13.12
N PHE A 156 14.39 -17.23 12.52
CA PHE A 156 13.86 -18.56 12.81
C PHE A 156 14.25 -19.63 11.78
N ILE A 157 15.37 -19.45 11.07
CA ILE A 157 15.77 -20.29 9.93
C ILE A 157 15.77 -21.81 10.21
N GLY A 158 16.01 -22.22 11.46
CA GLY A 158 16.00 -23.64 11.89
C GLY A 158 14.63 -24.32 11.86
N ASN A 159 13.58 -23.59 12.21
CA ASN A 159 12.24 -24.14 12.49
C ASN A 159 11.10 -23.41 11.76
N TYR A 160 11.42 -22.42 10.91
CA TYR A 160 10.41 -21.60 10.23
C TYR A 160 9.53 -22.44 9.30
N GLU A 161 10.11 -23.37 8.54
CA GLU A 161 9.38 -24.20 7.58
C GLU A 161 8.57 -25.33 8.25
N ASN A 162 9.03 -25.82 9.40
CA ASN A 162 8.42 -26.95 10.11
C ASN A 162 7.23 -26.55 11.01
N THR A 163 7.04 -25.26 11.28
CA THR A 163 5.99 -24.77 12.19
C THR A 163 5.18 -23.65 11.54
N SER A 164 3.87 -23.83 11.41
CA SER A 164 2.97 -22.78 10.90
C SER A 164 2.83 -21.67 11.94
N ARG A 165 3.67 -20.65 11.84
CA ARG A 165 3.65 -19.50 12.77
C ARG A 165 2.72 -18.40 12.28
N LEU A 166 1.44 -18.75 12.09
CA LEU A 166 0.41 -17.81 11.64
C LEU A 166 0.24 -16.63 12.62
N TYR A 167 0.55 -16.81 13.89
CA TYR A 167 0.53 -15.72 14.88
C TYR A 167 1.53 -14.60 14.56
N LEU A 168 2.70 -14.92 14.00
CA LEU A 168 3.69 -13.90 13.59
C LEU A 168 3.16 -13.08 12.41
N LEU A 169 2.54 -13.76 11.44
CA LEU A 169 1.87 -13.11 10.32
C LEU A 169 0.74 -12.20 10.81
N PHE A 170 -0.10 -12.70 11.72
CA PHE A 170 -1.21 -11.93 12.28
C PHE A 170 -0.72 -10.69 13.04
N PHE A 171 0.31 -10.84 13.90
CA PHE A 171 0.89 -9.72 14.62
C PHE A 171 1.51 -8.69 13.67
N LEU A 172 2.24 -9.16 12.65
CA LEU A 172 2.82 -8.28 11.63
C LEU A 172 1.72 -7.53 10.86
N PHE A 173 0.64 -8.22 10.51
CA PHE A 173 -0.50 -7.62 9.82
C PHE A 173 -1.17 -6.55 10.69
N LEU A 174 -1.45 -6.86 11.96
CA LEU A 174 -2.02 -5.90 12.91
C LEU A 174 -1.12 -4.68 13.10
N PHE A 175 0.18 -4.90 13.27
CA PHE A 175 1.16 -3.82 13.40
C PHE A 175 1.19 -2.93 12.15
N HIS A 176 1.17 -3.54 10.97
CA HIS A 176 1.13 -2.82 9.70
C HIS A 176 -0.16 -2.01 9.54
N GLN A 177 -1.32 -2.60 9.83
CA GLN A 177 -2.60 -1.88 9.80
C GLN A 177 -2.63 -0.75 10.82
N PHE A 178 -2.08 -0.95 12.02
CA PHE A 178 -2.02 0.07 13.05
C PHE A 178 -1.23 1.30 12.57
N ILE A 179 -0.06 1.11 11.95
CA ILE A 179 0.72 2.21 11.36
C ILE A 179 -0.08 2.93 10.28
N ILE A 180 -0.66 2.18 9.33
CA ILE A 180 -1.40 2.75 8.20
C ILE A 180 -2.59 3.56 8.69
N LEU A 181 -3.42 3.00 9.58
CA LEU A 181 -4.61 3.67 10.09
C LEU A 181 -4.26 4.89 10.93
N THR A 182 -3.15 4.86 11.67
CA THR A 182 -2.67 6.02 12.44
C THR A 182 -2.24 7.15 11.50
N VAL A 183 -1.41 6.87 10.50
CA VAL A 183 -0.97 7.88 9.53
C VAL A 183 -2.16 8.38 8.70
N LEU A 184 -3.07 7.47 8.32
CA LEU A 184 -4.29 7.81 7.61
C LEU A 184 -5.18 8.77 8.40
N TYR A 185 -5.38 8.51 9.69
CA TYR A 185 -6.12 9.43 10.56
C TYR A 185 -5.46 10.82 10.59
N LEU A 186 -4.14 10.87 10.79
CA LEU A 186 -3.40 12.11 10.90
C LEU A 186 -3.41 12.92 9.58
N VAL A 187 -3.28 12.24 8.45
CA VAL A 187 -3.32 12.85 7.11
C VAL A 187 -4.74 13.28 6.75
N PHE A 188 -5.72 12.40 6.94
CA PHE A 188 -7.10 12.65 6.54
C PHE A 188 -7.70 13.84 7.29
N PHE A 189 -7.41 14.00 8.58
CA PHE A 189 -7.82 15.17 9.38
C PHE A 189 -6.82 16.34 9.33
N ASN A 190 -5.90 16.34 8.36
CA ASN A 190 -4.91 17.39 8.14
C ASN A 190 -4.16 17.82 9.42
N ARG A 191 -3.81 16.85 10.27
CA ARG A 191 -3.04 17.07 11.52
C ARG A 191 -1.53 17.10 11.28
N ILE A 192 -1.09 16.62 10.13
CA ILE A 192 0.32 16.54 9.73
C ILE A 192 0.48 17.11 8.32
N ASN A 193 1.53 17.89 8.12
CA ASN A 193 1.87 18.48 6.83
C ASN A 193 2.28 17.42 5.80
N PHE A 194 2.04 17.71 4.52
CA PHE A 194 2.42 16.84 3.40
C PHE A 194 3.90 16.41 3.45
N VAL A 195 4.81 17.35 3.69
CA VAL A 195 6.26 17.10 3.74
C VAL A 195 6.64 16.09 4.82
N THR A 196 6.03 16.18 6.00
CA THR A 196 6.30 15.26 7.11
C THR A 196 5.85 13.85 6.77
N THR A 197 4.67 13.71 6.17
CA THR A 197 4.13 12.41 5.71
C THR A 197 5.03 11.77 4.68
N VAL A 198 5.47 12.51 3.67
CA VAL A 198 6.38 12.01 2.62
C VAL A 198 7.73 11.59 3.23
N THR A 199 8.29 12.41 4.12
CA THR A 199 9.56 12.13 4.79
C THR A 199 9.48 10.86 5.62
N PHE A 200 8.39 10.66 6.37
CA PHE A 200 8.15 9.45 7.15
C PHE A 200 8.16 8.18 6.28
N PHE A 201 7.42 8.19 5.17
CA PHE A 201 7.39 7.04 4.26
C PHE A 201 8.72 6.80 3.55
N LEU A 202 9.46 7.85 3.22
CA LEU A 202 10.80 7.74 2.65
C LEU A 202 11.76 7.05 3.64
N ILE A 203 11.75 7.47 4.91
CA ILE A 203 12.55 6.84 5.96
C ILE A 203 12.19 5.36 6.11
N LEU A 204 10.90 5.00 6.14
CA LEU A 204 10.47 3.61 6.22
C LEU A 204 10.99 2.76 5.05
N ASN A 205 10.97 3.30 3.83
CA ASN A 205 11.49 2.60 2.65
C ASN A 205 13.02 2.46 2.68
N VAL A 206 13.74 3.49 3.14
CA VAL A 206 15.20 3.40 3.34
C VAL A 206 15.54 2.32 4.37
N VAL A 207 14.81 2.26 5.50
CA VAL A 207 14.97 1.20 6.50
C VAL A 207 14.69 -0.17 5.89
N ALA A 208 13.62 -0.32 5.10
CA ALA A 208 13.28 -1.56 4.40
C ALA A 208 14.43 -2.04 3.50
N MET A 209 15.05 -1.13 2.76
CA MET A 209 16.21 -1.43 1.91
C MET A 209 17.42 -1.92 2.71
N PHE A 210 17.72 -1.30 3.85
CA PHE A 210 18.78 -1.77 4.75
C PHE A 210 18.48 -3.16 5.32
N LEU A 211 17.23 -3.43 5.72
CA LEU A 211 16.81 -4.74 6.21
C LEU A 211 16.93 -5.81 5.12
N PHE A 212 16.50 -5.51 3.90
CA PHE A 212 16.68 -6.42 2.77
C PHE A 212 18.15 -6.71 2.45
N TYR A 213 18.99 -5.68 2.44
CA TYR A 213 20.42 -5.84 2.23
C TYR A 213 21.07 -6.70 3.34
N GLY A 214 20.75 -6.41 4.60
CA GLY A 214 21.22 -7.18 5.75
C GLY A 214 20.80 -8.64 5.70
N ASN A 215 19.51 -8.90 5.42
CA ASN A 215 18.97 -10.25 5.23
C ASN A 215 19.68 -10.99 4.10
N ARG A 216 19.93 -10.35 2.97
CA ARG A 216 20.67 -10.96 1.85
C ARG A 216 22.08 -11.36 2.26
N GLN A 217 22.82 -10.47 2.92
CA GLN A 217 24.18 -10.76 3.37
C GLN A 217 24.22 -11.88 4.41
N TYR A 218 23.26 -11.92 5.33
CA TYR A 218 23.13 -12.98 6.33
C TYR A 218 22.88 -14.35 5.67
N ASN A 219 21.91 -14.44 4.76
CA ASN A 219 21.61 -15.69 4.05
C ASN A 219 22.79 -16.15 3.16
N LEU A 220 23.50 -15.22 2.51
CA LEU A 220 24.71 -15.55 1.74
C LEU A 220 25.84 -16.08 2.62
N LYS A 221 26.05 -15.51 3.81
CA LYS A 221 27.03 -16.03 4.79
C LYS A 221 26.70 -17.46 5.20
N ILE A 222 25.43 -17.74 5.49
CA ILE A 222 24.95 -19.08 5.82
C ILE A 222 25.24 -20.06 4.66
N ILE A 223 24.84 -19.72 3.43
CA ILE A 223 25.09 -20.56 2.25
C ILE A 223 26.58 -20.80 2.01
N ARG A 224 27.44 -19.79 2.22
CA ARG A 224 28.90 -19.94 2.11
C ARG A 224 29.46 -20.87 3.19
N LYS A 225 28.96 -20.80 4.42
CA LYS A 225 29.34 -21.72 5.51
C LYS A 225 28.98 -23.17 5.17
N PHE A 226 27.76 -23.40 4.65
CA PHE A 226 27.35 -24.71 4.13
C PHE A 226 28.28 -25.26 3.04
N LYS A 227 28.76 -24.40 2.13
CA LYS A 227 29.68 -24.83 1.06
C LYS A 227 31.08 -25.17 1.56
N ARG A 228 31.53 -24.54 2.64
CA ARG A 228 32.89 -24.73 3.20
C ARG A 228 32.99 -25.93 4.13
N GLU A 229 31.95 -26.22 4.92
CA GLU A 229 31.97 -27.23 5.98
C GLU A 229 30.79 -28.22 5.88
N PRO A 230 30.73 -29.08 4.84
CA PRO A 230 29.56 -29.94 4.60
C PRO A 230 29.32 -30.98 5.71
N LEU A 231 30.39 -31.45 6.39
CA LEU A 231 30.34 -32.49 7.42
C LEU A 231 29.82 -31.99 8.78
N GLU A 232 30.29 -30.84 9.27
CA GLU A 232 29.75 -30.22 10.50
C GLU A 232 28.38 -29.60 10.27
N SER A 233 28.16 -29.06 9.08
CA SER A 233 26.88 -28.49 8.73
C SER A 233 25.76 -29.53 8.65
N GLY A 234 26.07 -30.81 8.35
CA GLY A 234 25.10 -31.90 8.42
C GLY A 234 24.66 -32.26 9.86
N LYS A 235 25.47 -31.94 10.88
CA LYS A 235 25.14 -32.16 12.30
C LYS A 235 24.35 -31.03 12.94
N HIS A 236 24.58 -29.77 12.53
CA HIS A 236 23.97 -28.59 13.16
C HIS A 236 22.95 -27.85 12.29
N HIS A 237 22.89 -28.11 10.98
CA HIS A 237 22.00 -27.42 10.07
C HIS A 237 21.21 -28.38 9.18
N THR A 238 19.92 -28.50 9.51
CA THR A 238 18.96 -29.39 8.85
C THR A 238 18.60 -28.93 7.44
N LEU A 239 18.11 -29.85 6.60
CA LEU A 239 17.63 -29.58 5.23
C LEU A 239 16.72 -28.33 5.10
N PRO A 240 15.77 -28.07 6.05
CA PRO A 240 14.93 -26.88 6.04
C PRO A 240 15.70 -25.55 6.08
N VAL A 241 16.79 -25.47 6.85
CA VAL A 241 17.63 -24.25 6.93
C VAL A 241 18.20 -23.88 5.56
N ARG A 242 18.56 -24.90 4.77
CA ARG A 242 19.14 -24.72 3.43
C ARG A 242 18.07 -24.32 2.41
N PHE A 243 16.86 -24.86 2.51
CA PHE A 243 15.74 -24.45 1.67
C PHE A 243 15.33 -23.00 1.98
N GLN A 244 15.19 -22.64 3.24
CA GLN A 244 14.86 -21.28 3.67
C GLN A 244 15.92 -20.25 3.25
N ALA A 245 17.22 -20.56 3.41
CA ALA A 245 18.29 -19.67 2.97
C ALA A 245 18.28 -19.45 1.45
N LYS A 246 18.01 -20.52 0.67
CA LYS A 246 17.88 -20.43 -0.78
C LYS A 246 16.63 -19.67 -1.21
N GLU A 247 15.50 -19.88 -0.54
CA GLU A 247 14.24 -19.16 -0.78
C GLU A 247 14.44 -17.67 -0.54
N ASN A 248 15.02 -17.29 0.60
CA ASN A 248 15.33 -15.89 0.91
C ASN A 248 16.25 -15.26 -0.14
N VAL A 249 17.29 -15.96 -0.60
CA VAL A 249 18.15 -15.45 -1.69
C VAL A 249 17.42 -15.38 -3.03
N ARG A 250 16.51 -16.31 -3.32
CA ARG A 250 15.69 -16.30 -4.54
C ARG A 250 14.78 -15.08 -4.59
N VAL A 251 14.19 -14.68 -3.46
CA VAL A 251 13.39 -13.44 -3.35
C VAL A 251 14.23 -12.21 -3.78
N PHE A 252 15.53 -12.19 -3.43
CA PHE A 252 16.43 -11.10 -3.83
C PHE A 252 16.89 -11.19 -5.29
N ASN A 253 17.04 -12.40 -5.84
CA ASN A 253 17.50 -12.62 -7.21
C ASN A 253 16.41 -12.40 -8.29
N VAL A 254 15.18 -12.01 -7.92
CA VAL A 254 14.19 -11.52 -8.90
C VAL A 254 14.63 -10.18 -9.51
N SER A 255 15.61 -9.51 -8.92
CA SER A 255 16.33 -8.35 -9.51
C SER A 255 17.58 -8.76 -10.30
N GLY A 256 17.54 -9.91 -10.97
CA GLY A 256 18.61 -10.40 -11.84
C GLY A 256 18.76 -9.57 -13.12
N TRP A 257 19.40 -8.41 -12.98
CA TRP A 257 20.32 -7.87 -13.98
C TRP A 257 21.74 -8.17 -13.52
#